data_AF-A0A1C6KNM0-F1
#
_entry.id   AF-A0A1C6KNM0-F1
#
_cell.length_a   1.000
_cell.length_b   1.000
_cell.length_c   1.000
_cell.angle_alpha   90.00
_cell.angle_beta   90.00
_cell.angle_gamma   90.00
#
_symmetry.space_group_name_H-M   'P 1'
#
loop_
_entity.id
_entity.type
_entity.pdbx_description
1 polymer ?
#
loop_
_entity_poly.entity_id
_entity_poly.type
_entity_poly.pdbx_seq_one_letter_code
_entity_poly.pdbx_strand_id
1 'polypeptide(L)'
;MDRFTGYDLEEATFYLYKSDLYIKLDVMDIVENETGITIELGEDKCYLVIWNDSKITEVLHPANVIGNFSWCLEIKDKDNNVMGYLAA
;
A
#
# COMPACT_ATOMS: atom_id res chain seq x y z
N MET A 1 3.36 -4.20 13.87
CA MET A 1 2.72 -2.87 13.99
C MET A 1 3.65 -1.65 13.90
N ASP A 2 4.98 -1.75 14.08
CA ASP A 2 5.87 -0.55 14.08
C ASP A 2 6.34 -0.08 12.69
N ARG A 3 5.96 -0.77 11.60
CA ARG A 3 6.42 -0.46 10.23
C ARG A 3 5.66 0.68 9.54
N PHE A 4 4.56 1.10 10.15
CA PHE A 4 3.59 2.06 9.62
C PHE A 4 3.34 3.17 10.64
N THR A 5 4.39 3.62 11.35
CA THR A 5 4.27 4.47 12.55
C THR A 5 3.31 5.66 12.34
N GLY A 6 2.18 5.67 13.05
CA GLY A 6 1.18 6.74 12.98
C GLY A 6 0.25 6.69 11.76
N TYR A 7 0.33 5.65 10.95
CA TYR A 7 -0.53 5.40 9.80
C TYR A 7 -1.64 4.43 10.16
N ASP A 8 -2.89 4.85 10.01
CA ASP A 8 -4.03 3.95 10.16
C ASP A 8 -4.25 3.20 8.85
N LEU A 9 -3.94 1.91 8.85
CA LEU A 9 -4.12 1.06 7.67
C LEU A 9 -5.57 0.60 7.51
N GLU A 10 -6.38 0.59 8.57
CA GLU A 10 -7.77 0.12 8.50
C GLU A 10 -8.64 1.09 7.71
N GLU A 11 -8.30 2.38 7.73
CA GLU A 11 -8.97 3.42 6.94
C GLU A 11 -8.31 3.69 5.58
N ALA A 12 -7.26 2.93 5.22
CA ALA A 12 -6.48 3.19 4.03
C ALA A 12 -7.14 2.66 2.75
N THR A 13 -6.85 3.33 1.63
CA THR A 13 -7.11 2.85 0.28
C THR A 13 -5.79 2.53 -0.42
N PHE A 14 -5.72 1.38 -1.07
CA PHE A 14 -4.64 0.98 -1.96
C PHE A 14 -4.80 1.58 -3.37
N TYR A 15 -3.70 2.08 -3.91
CA TYR A 15 -3.60 2.60 -5.28
C TYR A 15 -2.46 1.94 -6.04
N LEU A 16 -2.72 1.53 -7.28
CA LEU A 16 -1.69 1.12 -8.23
C LEU A 16 -1.93 1.78 -9.58
N TYR A 17 -0.89 2.42 -10.11
CA TYR A 17 -0.88 2.96 -11.46
C TYR A 17 0.30 2.38 -12.25
N LYS A 18 0.00 1.65 -13.33
CA LYS A 18 0.97 1.14 -14.31
C LYS A 18 0.31 1.24 -15.68
N SER A 19 1.02 1.72 -16.70
CA SER A 19 0.59 1.84 -18.12
C SER A 19 -0.77 1.21 -18.44
N ASP A 20 -1.83 2.05 -18.48
CA ASP A 20 -3.24 1.73 -18.77
C ASP A 20 -4.04 0.96 -17.68
N LEU A 21 -3.45 0.70 -16.53
CA LEU A 21 -4.06 0.09 -15.36
C LEU A 21 -4.08 1.08 -14.19
N TYR A 22 -5.28 1.40 -13.72
CA TYR A 22 -5.52 2.12 -12.47
C TYR A 22 -6.35 1.23 -11.55
N ILE A 23 -5.80 0.91 -10.38
CA ILE A 23 -6.48 0.18 -9.32
C ILE A 23 -6.64 1.11 -8.12
N LYS A 24 -7.84 1.12 -7.56
CA LYS A 24 -8.20 1.75 -6.30
C LYS A 24 -9.06 0.76 -5.51
N LEU A 25 -8.56 0.28 -4.37
CA LEU A 25 -9.25 -0.71 -3.53
C LEU A 25 -9.10 -0.36 -2.06
N ASP A 26 -10.18 -0.43 -1.29
CA ASP A 26 -10.13 -0.19 0.14
C ASP A 26 -9.47 -1.36 0.87
N VAL A 27 -8.78 -1.07 1.97
CA VAL A 27 -8.26 -2.09 2.87
C VAL A 27 -9.42 -2.70 3.65
N MET A 28 -9.50 -4.03 3.62
CA MET A 28 -10.58 -4.80 4.24
C MET A 28 -10.13 -5.56 5.48
N ASP A 29 -8.90 -6.09 5.47
CA ASP A 29 -8.31 -6.83 6.58
C ASP A 29 -6.77 -6.77 6.51
N ILE A 30 -6.12 -6.93 7.66
CA ILE A 30 -4.66 -6.86 7.80
C ILE A 30 -4.19 -8.00 8.71
N VAL A 31 -3.36 -8.87 8.14
CA VAL A 31 -2.77 -10.00 8.87
C VAL A 31 -1.25 -9.85 8.89
N GLU A 32 -0.67 -9.67 10.07
CA GLU A 32 0.77 -9.64 10.30
C GLU A 32 1.27 -10.99 10.83
N ASN A 33 2.39 -11.47 10.30
CA ASN A 33 3.06 -12.69 10.74
C ASN A 33 4.58 -12.53 10.69
N GLU A 34 5.31 -13.60 11.02
CA GLU A 34 6.79 -13.59 11.10
C GLU A 34 7.49 -13.19 9.80
N THR A 35 6.84 -13.37 8.64
CA THR A 35 7.41 -13.12 7.31
C THR A 35 7.08 -11.74 6.76
N GLY A 36 6.04 -11.08 7.29
CA GLY A 36 5.57 -9.79 6.81
C GLY A 36 4.09 -9.56 7.07
N ILE A 37 3.47 -8.76 6.21
CA ILE A 37 2.10 -8.26 6.35
C ILE A 37 1.32 -8.61 5.09
N THR A 38 0.13 -9.16 5.25
CA THR A 38 -0.83 -9.40 4.16
C THR A 38 -2.03 -8.48 4.36
N ILE A 39 -2.36 -7.72 3.32
CA ILE A 39 -3.49 -6.79 3.31
C ILE A 39 -4.53 -7.31 2.32
N GLU A 40 -5.74 -7.59 2.80
CA GLU A 40 -6.89 -7.91 1.95
C GLU A 40 -7.50 -6.61 1.41
N LEU A 41 -7.78 -6.57 0.10
CA LEU A 41 -8.15 -5.39 -0.66
C LEU A 41 -9.44 -5.65 -1.45
N GLY A 42 -10.42 -4.77 -1.27
CA GLY A 42 -11.70 -4.80 -1.98
C GLY A 42 -12.56 -6.05 -1.75
N GLU A 43 -13.78 -6.04 -2.29
CA GLU A 43 -14.76 -7.12 -2.09
C GLU A 43 -14.34 -8.44 -2.75
N ASP A 44 -13.55 -8.37 -3.83
CA ASP A 44 -13.04 -9.55 -4.57
C ASP A 44 -11.87 -10.25 -3.85
N LYS A 45 -11.48 -9.79 -2.65
CA LYS A 45 -10.39 -10.37 -1.84
C LYS A 45 -9.06 -10.44 -2.59
N CYS A 46 -8.65 -9.30 -3.13
CA CYS A 46 -7.29 -9.17 -3.65
C CYS A 46 -6.31 -9.06 -2.48
N TYR A 47 -5.05 -9.48 -2.66
CA TYR A 47 -4.07 -9.49 -1.58
C TYR A 47 -2.80 -8.73 -1.95
N LEU A 48 -2.39 -7.81 -1.08
CA LEU A 48 -1.05 -7.21 -1.11
C LEU A 48 -0.20 -7.84 -0.01
N VAL A 49 0.91 -8.47 -0.39
CA VAL A 49 1.86 -9.08 0.55
C VAL A 49 3.11 -8.23 0.65
N ILE A 50 3.37 -7.67 1.82
CA ILE A 50 4.50 -6.80 2.13
C ILE A 50 5.49 -7.59 3.02
N TRP A 51 6.55 -8.09 2.40
CA TRP A 51 7.58 -8.85 3.10
C TRP A 51 8.41 -7.98 4.05
N ASN A 52 9.12 -8.58 5.00
CA ASN A 52 9.99 -7.86 5.93
C ASN A 52 11.15 -7.11 5.26
N ASP A 53 11.60 -7.57 4.10
CA ASP A 53 12.62 -6.91 3.27
C ASP A 53 12.04 -5.88 2.29
N SER A 54 10.72 -5.72 2.24
CA SER A 54 10.05 -4.69 1.46
C SER A 54 10.26 -3.31 2.09
N LYS A 55 10.32 -2.28 1.26
CA LYS A 55 10.54 -0.89 1.68
C LYS A 55 9.22 -0.13 1.69
N ILE A 56 9.04 0.66 2.73
CA ILE A 56 7.87 1.52 2.94
C ILE A 56 8.42 2.92 3.12
N THR A 57 7.93 3.88 2.36
CA THR A 57 8.44 5.26 2.39
C THR A 57 7.30 6.25 2.27
N GLU A 58 7.29 7.26 3.13
CA GLU A 58 6.34 8.37 3.03
C GLU A 58 6.69 9.26 1.83
N VAL A 59 5.68 9.58 1.02
CA VAL A 59 5.81 10.47 -0.13
C VAL A 59 4.69 11.52 -0.11
N LEU A 60 5.01 12.78 -0.36
CA LEU A 60 4.05 13.89 -0.32
C LEU A 60 3.03 13.82 -1.48
N HIS A 61 3.48 13.44 -2.67
CA HIS A 61 2.60 13.30 -3.82
C HIS A 61 3.24 12.32 -4.80
N PRO A 62 2.68 11.11 -4.98
CA PRO A 62 3.17 10.21 -6.02
C PRO A 62 2.86 10.83 -7.38
N ALA A 63 3.88 10.99 -8.22
CA ALA A 63 3.80 11.74 -9.49
C ALA A 63 2.74 11.20 -10.49
N ASN A 64 2.17 10.02 -10.24
CA ASN A 64 1.34 9.26 -11.17
C ASN A 64 0.01 8.76 -10.59
N VAL A 65 -0.40 9.13 -9.35
CA VAL A 65 -1.68 8.64 -8.77
C VAL A 65 -2.72 9.75 -8.72
N ILE A 66 -3.89 9.46 -9.32
CA ILE A 66 -5.10 10.29 -9.31
C ILE A 66 -5.78 10.17 -7.94
N GLY A 67 -5.22 10.83 -6.93
CA GLY A 67 -5.82 10.89 -5.59
C GLY A 67 -5.44 12.19 -4.89
N ASN A 68 -6.43 12.85 -4.27
CA ASN A 68 -6.23 14.10 -3.53
C ASN A 68 -5.84 13.78 -2.08
N PHE A 69 -4.60 13.35 -1.86
CA PHE A 69 -4.06 13.16 -0.51
C PHE A 69 -2.75 13.95 -0.35
N SER A 70 -2.54 14.48 0.87
CA SER A 70 -1.39 15.34 1.21
C SER A 70 -0.08 14.56 1.33
N TRP A 71 -0.18 13.25 1.54
CA TRP A 71 0.93 12.29 1.59
C TRP A 71 0.37 10.86 1.50
N CYS A 72 1.21 9.89 1.14
CA CYS A 72 0.87 8.47 1.13
C CYS A 72 2.11 7.61 1.42
N LEU A 73 1.90 6.32 1.66
CA LEU A 73 2.99 5.34 1.78
C LEU A 73 3.25 4.71 0.41
N GLU A 74 4.48 4.82 -0.09
CA GLU A 74 4.98 4.08 -1.24
C GLU A 74 5.52 2.72 -0.79
N ILE A 75 4.99 1.64 -1.37
CA ILE A 75 5.39 0.27 -1.08
C ILE A 75 6.26 -0.25 -2.23
N LYS A 76 7.47 -0.71 -1.90
CA LYS A 76 8.41 -1.31 -2.85
C LYS A 76 8.82 -2.69 -2.42
N ASP A 77 8.98 -3.58 -3.39
CA ASP A 77 9.59 -4.89 -3.15
C ASP A 77 11.10 -4.74 -2.83
N LYS A 78 11.74 -5.86 -2.51
CA LYS A 78 13.18 -5.94 -2.23
C LYS A 78 14.07 -5.42 -3.38
N ASP A 79 13.56 -5.46 -4.61
CA ASP A 79 14.25 -5.06 -5.84
C ASP A 79 13.99 -3.57 -6.19
N ASN A 80 13.27 -2.84 -5.33
CA ASN A 80 12.83 -1.44 -5.48
C ASN A 80 11.74 -1.21 -6.53
N ASN A 81 11.04 -2.24 -6.99
CA ASN A 81 9.88 -2.05 -7.86
C ASN A 81 8.69 -1.56 -7.03
N VAL A 82 7.98 -0.55 -7.54
CA VAL A 82 6.76 -0.04 -6.91
C VAL A 82 5.66 -1.09 -7.03
N MET A 83 5.16 -1.51 -5.87
CA MET A 83 4.04 -2.44 -5.73
C MET A 83 2.71 -1.70 -5.64
N GLY A 84 2.73 -0.47 -5.14
CA GLY A 84 1.58 0.42 -5.06
C GLY A 84 1.75 1.44 -3.93
N TYR A 85 0.66 2.11 -3.61
CA TYR A 85 0.58 3.16 -2.60
C TYR A 85 -0.58 2.91 -1.65
N LEU A 86 -0.44 3.30 -0.39
CA LEU A 86 -1.53 3.33 0.59
C LEU A 86 -1.75 4.80 1.01
N ALA A 87 -2.97 5.29 0.85
CA ALA A 87 -3.39 6.65 1.23
C ALA A 87 -4.69 6.59 2.06
N ALA A 88 -4.82 7.47 3.07
CA ALA A 88 -6.01 7.65 3.90
C ALA A 88 -6.62 9.04 3.63
#